data_AF-A0A7T2YVS1-F1
#
_entry.id   AF-A0A7T2YVS1-F1
#
_cell.length_a   1.000
_cell.length_b   1.000
_cell.length_c   1.000
_cell.angle_alpha   90.00
_cell.angle_beta   90.00
_cell.angle_gamma   90.00
#
_symmetry.space_group_name_H-M   'P 1'
#
loop_
_entity.id
_entity.type
_entity.pdbx_description
1 polymer ?
#
loop_
_entity_poly.entity_id
_entity_poly.type
_entity_poly.pdbx_seq_one_letter_code
_entity_poly.pdbx_strand_id
1 'polypeptide(L)'
;MNTSTPLFRAPAAPPLPAMLSRQLATAIRAYGRRAALLRTEHTLRALKATDQRLDMLMAACRYYGGTVAQEEAAASHAQALPVDRAGSAHVRIALSEAHEADAAARLALIAQLLPEHPVAVRDGLWFHAAEDTCVHLLASGDDRLQALGVELAGLLALPSHLDAVHAAARRGADTEACLLACARMGQLPDQAAPRLAAVLQGHDLALQRRALEILCVAGGSLLQRELARYIERLTANDGPTEESHPGLWASATDTAMALWTARQPEQALSAVTQGLRLPPDTVLRTVALAGRLQGLLPTLRFIEQQDRPVTPAERDLLRLVFGKVPGELTHTHGQAPARTAALRTLACEVFAANGCQALEPGQIGDWTDPALKELLWPLDGIRLRAGRPLHTVLPLEEAFDVGHGLRRWLYVEHAARTGRPFPLSHEDHARRQMTAVETIQLISSLEDDGTAQ
;
A
#
# COMPACT_ATOMS: atom_id res chain seq x y z
N MET A 1 46.89 31.45 -6.12
CA MET A 1 46.57 30.42 -7.12
C MET A 1 46.52 29.08 -6.40
N ASN A 2 45.32 28.59 -6.05
CA ASN A 2 45.15 27.27 -5.45
C ASN A 2 44.82 26.27 -6.56
N THR A 3 45.77 25.40 -6.88
CA THR A 3 45.58 24.26 -7.76
C THR A 3 44.95 23.11 -6.97
N SER A 4 43.72 22.75 -7.34
CA SER A 4 43.00 21.59 -6.79
C SER A 4 43.77 20.30 -7.05
N THR A 5 44.14 19.61 -5.97
CA THR A 5 44.72 18.26 -6.01
C THR A 5 43.66 17.28 -6.55
N PRO A 6 43.95 16.48 -7.59
CA PRO A 6 43.03 15.46 -8.05
C PRO A 6 42.95 14.36 -6.99
N LEU A 7 41.76 14.16 -6.42
CA LEU A 7 41.45 12.99 -5.60
C LEU A 7 41.66 11.75 -6.49
N PHE A 8 42.68 10.95 -6.15
CA PHE A 8 42.91 9.62 -6.71
C PHE A 8 41.61 8.79 -6.64
N ARG A 9 40.93 8.61 -7.78
CA ARG A 9 39.98 7.50 -7.93
C ARG A 9 40.82 6.23 -7.99
N ALA A 10 40.75 5.41 -6.95
CA ALA A 10 41.31 4.06 -7.01
C ALA A 10 40.75 3.36 -8.27
N PRO A 11 41.59 2.66 -9.06
CA PRO A 11 41.07 1.85 -10.16
C PRO A 11 40.07 0.85 -9.58
N ALA A 12 38.86 0.84 -10.14
CA ALA A 12 37.87 -0.16 -9.78
C ALA A 12 38.51 -1.55 -9.90
N ALA A 13 38.24 -2.43 -8.93
CA ALA A 13 38.73 -3.80 -8.98
C ALA A 13 38.35 -4.44 -10.33
N PRO A 14 39.09 -5.45 -10.81
CA PRO A 14 38.71 -6.14 -12.03
C PRO A 14 37.33 -6.80 -11.87
N PRO A 15 36.50 -6.86 -12.93
CA PRO A 15 35.22 -7.55 -12.88
C PRO A 15 35.40 -9.03 -12.54
N LEU A 16 34.72 -9.49 -11.49
CA LEU A 16 34.69 -10.90 -11.11
C LEU A 16 33.89 -11.71 -12.15
N PRO A 17 34.43 -12.82 -12.68
CA PRO A 17 33.73 -13.67 -13.65
C PRO A 17 32.38 -14.18 -13.12
N ALA A 18 31.37 -14.22 -13.99
CA ALA A 18 30.03 -14.73 -13.72
C ALA A 18 29.24 -14.04 -12.59
N MET A 19 29.78 -12.99 -11.96
CA MET A 19 29.07 -12.29 -10.88
C MET A 19 27.81 -11.60 -11.39
N LEU A 20 27.89 -10.94 -12.56
CA LEU A 20 26.74 -10.29 -13.19
C LEU A 20 25.61 -11.28 -13.49
N SER A 21 25.93 -12.41 -14.14
CA SER A 21 24.98 -13.50 -14.43
C SER A 21 24.34 -14.08 -13.16
N ARG A 22 25.13 -14.23 -12.07
CA ARG A 22 24.61 -14.66 -10.76
C ARG A 22 23.67 -13.64 -10.13
N GLN A 23 24.00 -12.35 -10.23
CA GLN A 23 23.14 -11.27 -9.72
C GLN A 23 21.84 -11.18 -10.52
N LEU A 24 21.90 -11.28 -11.85
CA LEU A 24 20.72 -11.35 -12.72
C LEU A 24 19.81 -12.51 -12.33
N ALA A 25 20.34 -13.73 -12.23
CA ALA A 25 19.56 -14.89 -11.81
C ALA A 25 18.95 -14.73 -10.40
N THR A 26 19.66 -14.05 -9.50
CA THR A 26 19.17 -13.77 -8.14
C THR A 26 18.04 -12.75 -8.14
N ALA A 27 18.15 -11.69 -8.94
CA ALA A 27 17.15 -10.64 -9.11
C ALA A 27 15.87 -11.19 -9.78
N ILE A 28 16.00 -11.99 -10.83
CA ILE A 28 14.88 -12.66 -11.50
C ILE A 28 14.05 -13.47 -10.50
N ARG A 29 14.71 -14.32 -9.70
CA ARG A 29 14.03 -15.10 -8.65
C ARG A 29 13.50 -14.21 -7.51
N ALA A 30 14.12 -13.06 -7.25
CA ALA A 30 13.66 -12.12 -6.23
C ALA A 30 12.35 -11.47 -6.64
N TYR A 31 12.21 -11.05 -7.89
CA TYR A 31 10.95 -10.57 -8.43
C TYR A 31 9.83 -11.62 -8.28
N GLY A 32 10.09 -12.88 -8.66
CA GLY A 32 9.09 -13.95 -8.52
C GLY A 32 8.62 -14.16 -7.07
N ARG A 33 9.55 -14.11 -6.10
CA ARG A 33 9.20 -14.13 -4.67
C ARG A 33 8.42 -12.90 -4.26
N ARG A 34 8.83 -11.71 -4.69
CA ARG A 34 8.17 -10.44 -4.37
C ARG A 34 6.71 -10.43 -4.83
N ALA A 35 6.46 -10.86 -6.07
CA ALA A 35 5.10 -10.94 -6.61
C ALA A 35 4.21 -11.89 -5.79
N ALA A 36 4.74 -12.99 -5.28
CA ALA A 36 4.03 -13.87 -4.36
C ALA A 36 3.78 -13.20 -2.99
N LEU A 37 4.78 -12.49 -2.46
CA LEU A 37 4.66 -11.75 -1.19
C LEU A 37 3.67 -10.59 -1.26
N LEU A 38 3.48 -9.95 -2.42
CA LEU A 38 2.46 -8.91 -2.59
C LEU A 38 1.03 -9.47 -2.56
N ARG A 39 0.84 -10.74 -2.92
CA ARG A 39 -0.47 -11.41 -2.84
C ARG A 39 -0.81 -11.85 -1.42
N THR A 40 0.12 -11.76 -0.49
CA THR A 40 -0.04 -12.15 0.91
C THR A 40 0.24 -10.95 1.83
N GLU A 41 -0.31 -10.96 3.04
CA GLU A 41 -0.23 -9.82 3.96
C GLU A 41 1.15 -9.70 4.64
N HIS A 42 2.17 -9.29 3.88
CA HIS A 42 3.53 -9.05 4.37
C HIS A 42 3.81 -7.59 4.72
N THR A 43 4.64 -7.44 5.76
CA THR A 43 5.14 -6.15 6.21
C THR A 43 6.14 -5.55 5.23
N LEU A 44 6.27 -4.22 5.26
CA LEU A 44 7.23 -3.52 4.42
C LEU A 44 8.67 -3.95 4.69
N ARG A 45 8.98 -4.22 5.97
CA ARG A 45 10.29 -4.75 6.40
C ARG A 45 10.60 -6.12 5.79
N ALA A 46 9.60 -6.99 5.63
CA ALA A 46 9.78 -8.29 4.97
C ALA A 46 10.03 -8.13 3.45
N LEU A 47 9.30 -7.21 2.80
CA LEU A 47 9.50 -6.90 1.38
C LEU A 47 10.90 -6.33 1.09
N LYS A 48 11.42 -5.47 1.97
CA LYS A 48 12.75 -4.85 1.86
C LYS A 48 13.87 -5.86 1.61
N ALA A 49 13.86 -7.01 2.29
CA ALA A 49 14.89 -8.04 2.12
C ALA A 49 14.89 -8.66 0.71
N THR A 50 13.72 -8.73 0.07
CA THR A 50 13.59 -9.21 -1.30
C THR A 50 14.00 -8.12 -2.30
N ASP A 51 13.52 -6.89 -2.09
CA ASP A 51 13.79 -5.73 -2.96
C ASP A 51 15.27 -5.36 -2.98
N GLN A 52 15.99 -5.56 -1.87
CA GLN A 52 17.43 -5.30 -1.79
C GLN A 52 18.23 -6.09 -2.84
N ARG A 53 17.73 -7.26 -3.28
CA ARG A 53 18.38 -8.06 -4.34
C ARG A 53 18.28 -7.39 -5.71
N LEU A 54 17.18 -6.68 -5.98
CA LEU A 54 17.01 -5.89 -7.20
C LEU A 54 17.95 -4.68 -7.18
N ASP A 55 18.05 -4.01 -6.03
CA ASP A 55 18.97 -2.89 -5.84
C ASP A 55 20.45 -3.28 -6.04
N MET A 56 20.83 -4.47 -5.55
CA MET A 56 22.17 -5.01 -5.73
C MET A 56 22.49 -5.30 -7.20
N LEU A 57 21.50 -5.77 -7.98
CA LEU A 57 21.67 -5.91 -9.43
C LEU A 57 21.98 -4.56 -10.07
N MET A 58 21.18 -3.53 -9.80
CA MET A 58 21.41 -2.20 -10.37
C MET A 58 22.79 -1.64 -10.02
N ALA A 59 23.28 -1.90 -8.80
CA ALA A 59 24.63 -1.53 -8.40
C ALA A 59 25.71 -2.31 -9.15
N ALA A 60 25.51 -3.62 -9.35
CA ALA A 60 26.42 -4.45 -10.15
C ALA A 60 26.45 -3.99 -11.61
N CYS A 61 25.31 -3.70 -12.23
CA CYS A 61 25.24 -3.23 -13.61
C CYS A 61 26.01 -1.92 -13.82
N ARG A 62 25.94 -0.98 -12.86
CA ARG A 62 26.77 0.24 -12.89
C ARG A 62 28.28 -0.04 -12.88
N TYR A 63 28.71 -1.13 -12.25
CA TYR A 63 30.12 -1.51 -12.18
C TYR A 63 30.60 -2.27 -13.41
N TYR A 64 29.78 -3.18 -13.97
CA TYR A 64 30.15 -3.98 -15.16
C TYR A 64 29.91 -3.25 -16.48
N GLY A 65 29.09 -2.20 -16.48
CA GLY A 65 28.71 -1.44 -17.68
C GLY A 65 27.30 -1.81 -18.16
N GLY A 66 26.54 -0.78 -18.56
CA GLY A 66 25.13 -0.91 -18.96
C GLY A 66 24.90 -1.82 -20.15
N THR A 67 25.71 -1.69 -21.21
CA THR A 67 25.60 -2.50 -22.44
C THR A 67 25.78 -3.99 -22.13
N VAL A 68 26.83 -4.35 -21.38
CA VAL A 68 27.09 -5.74 -20.98
C VAL A 68 25.94 -6.30 -20.15
N ALA A 69 25.40 -5.51 -19.22
CA ALA A 69 24.25 -5.92 -18.42
C ALA A 69 22.99 -6.17 -19.25
N GLN A 70 22.74 -5.35 -20.28
CA GLN A 70 21.58 -5.52 -21.16
C GLN A 70 21.71 -6.75 -22.06
N GLU A 71 22.91 -6.99 -22.63
CA GLU A 71 23.19 -8.19 -23.42
C GLU A 71 23.01 -9.47 -22.58
N GLU A 72 23.58 -9.49 -21.37
CA GLU A 72 23.46 -10.63 -20.45
C GLU A 72 22.01 -10.85 -19.99
N ALA A 73 21.25 -9.78 -19.79
CA ALA A 73 19.83 -9.85 -19.46
C ALA A 73 18.98 -10.37 -20.64
N ALA A 74 19.31 -9.98 -21.87
CA ALA A 74 18.65 -10.51 -23.07
C ALA A 74 18.94 -12.00 -23.25
N ALA A 75 20.19 -12.43 -23.05
CA ALA A 75 20.58 -13.84 -23.07
C ALA A 75 19.87 -14.64 -21.96
N SER A 76 19.83 -14.10 -20.74
CA SER A 76 19.15 -14.71 -19.60
C SER A 76 17.64 -14.88 -19.84
N HIS A 77 17.00 -13.89 -20.49
CA HIS A 77 15.59 -13.97 -20.83
C HIS A 77 15.29 -15.01 -21.91
N ALA A 78 16.14 -15.11 -22.95
CA ALA A 78 16.00 -16.13 -23.98
C ALA A 78 16.11 -17.56 -23.41
N GLN A 79 16.88 -17.73 -22.34
CA GLN A 79 17.09 -19.02 -21.66
C GLN A 79 16.18 -19.20 -20.42
N ALA A 80 15.29 -18.25 -20.13
CA ALA A 80 14.49 -18.26 -18.91
C ALA A 80 13.47 -19.39 -18.93
N LEU A 81 13.45 -20.17 -17.84
CA LEU A 81 12.40 -21.15 -17.57
C LEU A 81 11.04 -20.46 -17.44
N PRO A 82 9.91 -21.15 -17.71
CA PRO A 82 8.57 -20.55 -17.65
C PRO A 82 8.27 -19.81 -16.34
N VAL A 83 8.73 -20.36 -15.21
CA VAL A 83 8.59 -19.78 -13.86
C VAL A 83 9.36 -18.46 -13.68
N ASP A 84 10.45 -18.27 -14.42
CA ASP A 84 11.35 -17.12 -14.30
C ASP A 84 11.12 -16.05 -15.39
N ARG A 85 10.28 -16.33 -16.41
CA ARG A 85 10.07 -15.43 -17.55
C ARG A 85 9.59 -14.04 -17.14
N ALA A 86 8.59 -13.94 -16.27
CA ALA A 86 8.12 -12.65 -15.79
C ALA A 86 9.22 -11.86 -15.05
N GLY A 87 10.02 -12.53 -14.20
CA GLY A 87 11.14 -11.88 -13.52
C GLY A 87 12.25 -11.43 -14.48
N SER A 88 12.54 -12.21 -15.52
CA SER A 88 13.50 -11.83 -16.55
C SER A 88 13.01 -10.65 -17.40
N ALA A 89 11.72 -10.58 -17.72
CA ALA A 89 11.12 -9.44 -18.41
C ALA A 89 11.19 -8.16 -17.57
N HIS A 90 10.86 -8.25 -16.28
CA HIS A 90 11.00 -7.13 -15.33
C HIS A 90 12.44 -6.59 -15.30
N VAL A 91 13.42 -7.50 -15.16
CA VAL A 91 14.85 -7.12 -15.14
C VAL A 91 15.29 -6.48 -16.47
N ARG A 92 14.82 -6.98 -17.61
CA ARG A 92 15.11 -6.35 -18.91
C ARG A 92 14.58 -4.92 -19.00
N ILE A 93 13.35 -4.68 -18.55
CA ILE A 93 12.79 -3.31 -18.50
C ILE A 93 13.60 -2.44 -17.54
N ALA A 94 13.87 -2.90 -16.31
CA ALA A 94 14.63 -2.14 -15.32
C ALA A 94 16.03 -1.73 -15.82
N LEU A 95 16.73 -2.64 -16.50
CA LEU A 95 18.06 -2.34 -17.06
C LEU A 95 18.00 -1.49 -18.32
N SER A 96 16.94 -1.62 -19.13
CA SER A 96 16.72 -0.74 -20.27
C SER A 96 16.48 0.69 -19.78
N GLU A 97 15.56 0.89 -18.85
CA GLU A 97 15.26 2.22 -18.29
C GLU A 97 16.45 2.87 -17.59
N ALA A 98 17.32 2.09 -16.94
CA ALA A 98 18.46 2.65 -16.22
C ALA A 98 19.71 2.89 -17.07
N HIS A 99 19.85 2.24 -18.22
CA HIS A 99 21.13 2.20 -18.96
C HIS A 99 21.03 2.42 -20.47
N GLU A 100 19.85 2.27 -21.08
CA GLU A 100 19.66 2.61 -22.50
C GLU A 100 19.38 4.10 -22.61
N ALA A 101 20.21 4.82 -23.36
CA ALA A 101 20.05 6.26 -23.56
C ALA A 101 19.00 6.57 -24.64
N ASP A 102 18.82 5.68 -25.63
CA ASP A 102 17.84 5.85 -26.70
C ASP A 102 16.42 5.51 -26.25
N ALA A 103 15.57 6.54 -26.15
CA ALA A 103 14.15 6.38 -25.82
C ALA A 103 13.40 5.48 -26.82
N ALA A 104 13.77 5.51 -28.10
CA ALA A 104 13.12 4.67 -29.10
C ALA A 104 13.41 3.18 -28.85
N ALA A 105 14.65 2.84 -28.50
CA ALA A 105 15.03 1.48 -28.12
C ALA A 105 14.31 1.02 -26.83
N ARG A 106 14.21 1.89 -25.81
CA ARG A 106 13.43 1.60 -24.59
C ARG A 106 11.97 1.29 -24.90
N LEU A 107 11.31 2.16 -25.67
CA LEU A 107 9.91 2.00 -26.06
C LEU A 107 9.68 0.74 -26.90
N ALA A 108 10.61 0.41 -27.80
CA ALA A 108 10.52 -0.82 -28.59
C ALA A 108 10.55 -2.07 -27.70
N LEU A 109 11.40 -2.09 -26.67
CA LEU A 109 11.46 -3.17 -25.70
C LEU A 109 10.17 -3.25 -24.85
N ILE A 110 9.66 -2.11 -24.39
CA ILE A 110 8.38 -2.04 -23.66
C ILE A 110 7.26 -2.61 -24.54
N ALA A 111 7.15 -2.15 -25.78
CA ALA A 111 6.14 -2.61 -26.74
C ALA A 111 6.25 -4.12 -27.03
N GLN A 112 7.48 -4.64 -27.11
CA GLN A 112 7.73 -6.07 -27.30
C GLN A 112 7.24 -6.91 -26.12
N LEU A 113 7.56 -6.50 -24.88
CA LEU A 113 7.31 -7.32 -23.68
C LEU A 113 5.93 -7.10 -23.07
N LEU A 114 5.30 -5.95 -23.29
CA LEU A 114 4.02 -5.58 -22.69
C LEU A 114 2.88 -6.59 -22.98
N PRO A 115 2.71 -7.16 -24.19
CA PRO A 115 1.65 -8.13 -24.46
C PRO A 115 1.81 -9.45 -23.71
N GLU A 116 3.05 -9.92 -23.52
CA GLU A 116 3.33 -11.22 -22.90
C GLU A 116 3.47 -11.12 -21.37
N HIS A 117 4.00 -10.00 -20.88
CA HIS A 117 4.37 -9.81 -19.49
C HIS A 117 3.91 -8.45 -18.93
N PRO A 118 2.61 -8.10 -19.01
CA PRO A 118 2.13 -6.76 -18.70
C PRO A 118 2.44 -6.30 -17.28
N VAL A 119 2.29 -7.19 -16.30
CA VAL A 119 2.60 -6.90 -14.88
C VAL A 119 4.10 -6.63 -14.68
N ALA A 120 4.97 -7.43 -15.30
CA ALA A 120 6.41 -7.26 -15.15
C ALA A 120 6.94 -5.97 -15.79
N VAL A 121 6.37 -5.59 -16.93
CA VAL A 121 6.68 -4.32 -17.60
C VAL A 121 6.22 -3.13 -16.76
N ARG A 122 4.99 -3.18 -16.25
CA ARG A 122 4.46 -2.17 -15.34
C ARG A 122 5.32 -2.00 -14.09
N ASP A 123 5.61 -3.09 -13.38
CA ASP A 123 6.50 -3.08 -12.21
C ASP A 123 7.88 -2.51 -12.55
N GLY A 124 8.44 -2.88 -13.71
CA GLY A 124 9.72 -2.37 -14.18
C GLY A 124 9.71 -0.84 -14.31
N LEU A 125 8.68 -0.30 -14.95
CA LEU A 125 8.51 1.15 -15.13
C LEU A 125 8.21 1.86 -13.81
N TRP A 126 7.31 1.33 -12.98
CA TRP A 126 6.98 1.92 -11.68
C TRP A 126 8.20 2.14 -10.80
N PHE A 127 9.16 1.21 -10.86
CA PHE A 127 10.34 1.26 -9.99
C PHE A 127 11.54 1.92 -10.62
N HIS A 128 11.71 1.82 -11.94
CA HIS A 128 12.96 2.15 -12.61
C HIS A 128 12.83 3.06 -13.82
N ALA A 129 11.63 3.55 -14.17
CA ALA A 129 11.45 4.38 -15.37
C ALA A 129 12.43 5.57 -15.42
N ALA A 130 12.99 5.81 -16.60
CA ALA A 130 13.75 7.01 -16.89
C ALA A 130 12.84 8.25 -16.86
N GLU A 131 13.45 9.41 -16.60
CA GLU A 131 12.73 10.69 -16.44
C GLU A 131 11.88 11.07 -17.67
N ASP A 132 12.34 10.71 -18.87
CA ASP A 132 11.70 11.03 -20.14
C ASP A 132 10.72 9.94 -20.64
N THR A 133 10.79 8.72 -20.11
CA THR A 133 9.98 7.57 -20.58
C THR A 133 8.48 7.86 -20.50
N CYS A 134 8.03 8.53 -19.45
CA CYS A 134 6.62 8.89 -19.30
C CYS A 134 6.12 9.80 -20.43
N VAL A 135 6.91 10.81 -20.81
CA VAL A 135 6.58 11.74 -21.90
C VAL A 135 6.44 10.98 -23.21
N HIS A 136 7.38 10.08 -23.50
CA HIS A 136 7.34 9.30 -24.73
C HIS A 136 6.17 8.32 -24.78
N LEU A 137 5.83 7.67 -23.67
CA LEU A 137 4.66 6.81 -23.58
C LEU A 137 3.35 7.60 -23.80
N LEU A 138 3.19 8.76 -23.18
CA LEU A 138 2.01 9.63 -23.35
C LEU A 138 1.88 10.18 -24.79
N ALA A 139 3.01 10.42 -25.45
CA ALA A 139 3.05 10.88 -26.84
C ALA A 139 2.81 9.75 -27.85
N SER A 140 2.87 8.48 -27.43
CA SER A 140 2.71 7.32 -28.31
C SER A 140 1.35 7.31 -29.02
N GLY A 141 1.37 6.86 -30.27
CA GLY A 141 0.17 6.54 -31.05
C GLY A 141 -0.38 5.14 -30.80
N ASP A 142 0.32 4.31 -30.00
CA ASP A 142 -0.18 3.02 -29.53
C ASP A 142 -0.98 3.23 -28.24
N ASP A 143 -2.27 2.86 -28.26
CA ASP A 143 -3.20 3.02 -27.13
C ASP A 143 -2.71 2.32 -25.85
N ARG A 144 -2.03 1.18 -25.97
CA ARG A 144 -1.54 0.42 -24.81
C ARG A 144 -0.36 1.13 -24.17
N LEU A 145 0.54 1.69 -24.97
CA LEU A 145 1.67 2.48 -24.50
C LEU A 145 1.20 3.81 -23.92
N GLN A 146 0.21 4.45 -24.53
CA GLN A 146 -0.39 5.68 -24.00
C GLN A 146 -1.07 5.44 -22.65
N ALA A 147 -1.84 4.35 -22.52
CA ALA A 147 -2.46 3.96 -21.24
C ALA A 147 -1.40 3.71 -20.15
N LEU A 148 -0.29 3.05 -20.50
CA LEU A 148 0.84 2.85 -19.60
C LEU A 148 1.51 4.17 -19.21
N GLY A 149 1.61 5.13 -20.14
CA GLY A 149 2.08 6.48 -19.88
C GLY A 149 1.20 7.23 -18.87
N VAL A 150 -0.13 7.14 -19.01
CA VAL A 150 -1.10 7.74 -18.06
C VAL A 150 -0.94 7.14 -16.66
N GLU A 151 -0.87 5.81 -16.58
CA GLU A 151 -0.68 5.10 -15.32
C GLU A 151 0.64 5.49 -14.63
N LEU A 152 1.74 5.54 -15.40
CA LEU A 152 3.06 5.91 -14.91
C LEU A 152 3.11 7.38 -14.45
N ALA A 153 2.51 8.30 -15.20
CA ALA A 153 2.45 9.71 -14.84
C ALA A 153 1.80 9.90 -13.46
N GLY A 154 0.69 9.19 -13.23
CA GLY A 154 0.01 9.17 -11.95
C GLY A 154 0.87 8.58 -10.84
N LEU A 155 1.46 7.41 -11.04
CA LEU A 155 2.22 6.72 -9.99
C LEU A 155 3.52 7.42 -9.59
N LEU A 156 4.16 8.09 -10.54
CA LEU A 156 5.32 8.93 -10.26
C LEU A 156 4.93 10.34 -9.80
N ALA A 157 3.62 10.61 -9.67
CA ALA A 157 3.04 11.88 -9.26
C ALA A 157 3.67 13.08 -10.00
N LEU A 158 3.75 13.00 -11.34
CA LEU A 158 4.45 13.98 -12.19
C LEU A 158 3.49 15.10 -12.66
N PRO A 159 3.35 16.24 -11.95
CA PRO A 159 2.32 17.22 -12.27
C PRO A 159 2.62 17.96 -13.58
N SER A 160 3.89 17.98 -14.01
CA SER A 160 4.33 18.47 -15.31
C SER A 160 3.70 17.73 -16.50
N HIS A 161 3.05 16.58 -16.27
CA HIS A 161 2.41 15.78 -17.32
C HIS A 161 0.87 15.86 -17.31
N LEU A 162 0.27 16.71 -16.49
CA LEU A 162 -1.19 16.87 -16.41
C LEU A 162 -1.83 17.20 -17.77
N ASP A 163 -1.24 18.12 -18.52
CA ASP A 163 -1.76 18.50 -19.84
C ASP A 163 -1.73 17.34 -20.83
N ALA A 164 -0.69 16.51 -20.77
CA ALA A 164 -0.55 15.32 -21.60
C ALA A 164 -1.57 14.23 -21.20
N VAL A 165 -1.84 14.05 -19.91
CA VAL A 165 -2.90 13.15 -19.41
C VAL A 165 -4.27 13.65 -19.86
N HIS A 166 -4.56 14.95 -19.74
CA HIS A 166 -5.80 15.53 -20.25
C HIS A 166 -5.93 15.40 -21.77
N ALA A 167 -4.83 15.52 -22.51
CA ALA A 167 -4.81 15.30 -23.95
C ALA A 167 -5.05 13.82 -24.31
N ALA A 168 -4.51 12.87 -23.54
CA ALA A 168 -4.82 11.45 -23.68
C ALA A 168 -6.31 11.17 -23.44
N ALA A 169 -6.91 11.72 -22.37
CA ALA A 169 -8.34 11.60 -22.11
C ALA A 169 -9.20 12.13 -23.27
N ARG A 170 -8.85 13.29 -23.84
CA ARG A 170 -9.55 13.85 -25.02
C ARG A 170 -9.40 12.99 -26.28
N ARG A 171 -8.32 12.20 -26.39
CA ARG A 171 -8.08 11.25 -27.49
C ARG A 171 -8.78 9.90 -27.27
N GLY A 172 -9.55 9.73 -26.20
CA GLY A 172 -10.30 8.51 -25.92
C GLY A 172 -9.60 7.53 -24.99
N ALA A 173 -8.49 7.92 -24.34
CA ALA A 173 -7.92 7.11 -23.27
C ALA A 173 -8.93 6.90 -22.12
N ASP A 174 -8.76 5.80 -21.40
CA ASP A 174 -9.63 5.42 -20.29
C ASP A 174 -9.77 6.58 -19.27
N THR A 175 -11.01 7.06 -19.09
CA THR A 175 -11.30 8.25 -18.31
C THR A 175 -10.96 8.06 -16.83
N GLU A 176 -11.30 6.91 -16.25
CA GLU A 176 -11.03 6.60 -14.85
C GLU A 176 -9.53 6.42 -14.59
N ALA A 177 -8.78 5.89 -15.57
CA ALA A 177 -7.32 5.84 -15.48
C ALA A 177 -6.72 7.25 -15.48
N CYS A 178 -7.20 8.14 -16.35
CA CYS A 178 -6.77 9.53 -16.40
C CYS A 178 -7.11 10.28 -15.10
N LEU A 179 -8.33 10.10 -14.57
CA LEU A 179 -8.74 10.71 -13.30
C LEU A 179 -7.93 10.19 -12.12
N LEU A 180 -7.60 8.89 -12.09
CA LEU A 180 -6.72 8.34 -11.05
C LEU A 180 -5.32 8.93 -11.14
N ALA A 181 -4.78 9.12 -12.35
CA ALA A 181 -3.49 9.78 -12.53
C ALA A 181 -3.51 11.23 -12.04
N CYS A 182 -4.54 12.00 -12.41
CA CYS A 182 -4.74 13.36 -11.92
C CYS A 182 -4.88 13.42 -10.39
N ALA A 183 -5.60 12.47 -9.78
CA ALA A 183 -5.74 12.38 -8.33
C ALA A 183 -4.40 12.12 -7.63
N ARG A 184 -3.57 11.22 -8.16
CA ARG A 184 -2.22 10.96 -7.62
C ARG A 184 -1.29 12.17 -7.73
N MET A 185 -1.48 13.00 -8.76
CA MET A 185 -0.79 14.29 -8.91
C MET A 185 -1.39 15.41 -8.04
N GLY A 186 -2.47 15.13 -7.28
CA GLY A 186 -3.15 16.11 -6.43
C GLY A 186 -3.96 17.17 -7.20
N GLN A 187 -4.30 16.90 -8.46
CA GLN A 187 -4.86 17.89 -9.40
C GLN A 187 -6.09 17.30 -10.12
N LEU A 188 -7.08 16.86 -9.35
CA LEU A 188 -8.35 16.40 -9.92
C LEU A 188 -9.07 17.56 -10.65
N PRO A 189 -9.59 17.34 -11.87
CA PRO A 189 -10.36 18.37 -12.57
C PRO A 189 -11.73 18.60 -11.89
N ASP A 190 -12.27 19.81 -11.97
CA ASP A 190 -13.56 20.18 -11.33
C ASP A 190 -14.73 19.28 -11.74
N GLN A 191 -14.71 18.76 -12.97
CA GLN A 191 -15.73 17.85 -13.51
C GLN A 191 -15.61 16.41 -12.97
N ALA A 192 -14.56 16.08 -12.21
CA ALA A 192 -14.39 14.76 -11.62
C ALA A 192 -15.49 14.43 -10.61
N ALA A 193 -15.83 15.37 -9.73
CA ALA A 193 -16.82 15.15 -8.67
C ALA A 193 -18.20 14.73 -9.22
N PRO A 194 -18.84 15.45 -10.17
CA PRO A 194 -20.13 15.03 -10.72
C PRO A 194 -20.04 13.70 -11.48
N ARG A 195 -18.95 13.42 -12.19
CA ARG A 195 -18.75 12.14 -12.87
C ARG A 195 -18.65 10.99 -11.86
N LEU A 196 -17.78 11.11 -10.86
CA LEU A 196 -17.59 10.08 -9.84
C LEU A 196 -18.88 9.83 -9.05
N ALA A 197 -19.67 10.87 -8.78
CA ALA A 197 -20.99 10.75 -8.18
C ALA A 197 -21.95 9.91 -9.06
N ALA A 198 -21.99 10.18 -10.36
CA ALA A 198 -22.80 9.42 -11.31
C ALA A 198 -22.35 7.95 -11.39
N VAL A 199 -21.03 7.69 -11.41
CA VAL A 199 -20.48 6.33 -11.39
C VAL A 199 -20.89 5.57 -10.13
N LEU A 200 -20.74 6.18 -8.95
CA LEU A 200 -21.14 5.56 -7.68
C LEU A 200 -22.65 5.25 -7.62
N GLN A 201 -23.48 6.03 -8.32
CA GLN A 201 -24.93 5.81 -8.41
C GLN A 201 -25.33 4.74 -9.44
N GLY A 202 -24.43 4.35 -10.34
CA GLY A 202 -24.68 3.32 -11.36
C GLY A 202 -24.76 1.89 -10.82
N HIS A 203 -24.56 0.92 -11.72
CA HIS A 203 -24.62 -0.51 -11.41
C HIS A 203 -23.35 -1.29 -11.77
N ASP A 204 -22.41 -0.68 -12.49
CA ASP A 204 -21.15 -1.33 -12.84
C ASP A 204 -20.19 -1.30 -11.65
N LEU A 205 -20.08 -2.45 -10.98
CA LEU A 205 -19.26 -2.60 -9.78
C LEU A 205 -17.76 -2.39 -10.06
N ALA A 206 -17.27 -2.73 -11.24
CA ALA A 206 -15.87 -2.55 -11.60
C ALA A 206 -15.55 -1.06 -11.77
N LEU A 207 -16.44 -0.33 -12.45
CA LEU A 207 -16.33 1.12 -12.61
C LEU A 207 -16.46 1.84 -11.26
N GLN A 208 -17.38 1.40 -10.39
CA GLN A 208 -17.54 1.91 -9.03
C GLN A 208 -16.28 1.70 -8.18
N ARG A 209 -15.68 0.51 -8.24
CA ARG A 209 -14.41 0.22 -7.55
C ARG A 209 -13.33 1.22 -7.95
N ARG A 210 -13.17 1.49 -9.25
CA ARG A 210 -12.18 2.45 -9.77
C ARG A 210 -12.50 3.88 -9.32
N ALA A 211 -13.77 4.28 -9.27
CA ALA A 211 -14.16 5.56 -8.70
C ALA A 211 -13.79 5.70 -7.22
N LEU A 212 -13.97 4.64 -6.42
CA LEU A 212 -13.55 4.63 -5.02
C LEU A 212 -12.03 4.76 -4.89
N GLU A 213 -11.25 4.11 -5.75
CA GLU A 213 -9.79 4.23 -5.75
C GLU A 213 -9.33 5.67 -6.02
N ILE A 214 -9.99 6.37 -6.95
CA ILE A 214 -9.73 7.78 -7.22
C ILE A 214 -9.99 8.62 -5.95
N LEU A 215 -11.11 8.37 -5.27
CA LEU A 215 -11.48 9.08 -4.04
C LEU A 215 -10.54 8.76 -2.86
N CYS A 216 -10.06 7.51 -2.76
CA CYS A 216 -9.07 7.09 -1.78
C CYS A 216 -7.74 7.84 -1.93
N VAL A 217 -7.30 8.06 -3.17
CA VAL A 217 -6.06 8.79 -3.45
C VAL A 217 -6.24 10.28 -3.27
N ALA A 218 -7.32 10.84 -3.83
CA ALA A 218 -7.57 12.28 -3.76
C ALA A 218 -7.77 12.78 -2.32
N GLY A 219 -8.24 11.91 -1.43
CA GLY A 219 -8.42 12.25 -0.02
C GLY A 219 -9.61 13.19 0.21
N GLY A 220 -9.52 13.98 1.29
CA GLY A 220 -10.54 14.97 1.69
C GLY A 220 -11.94 14.39 1.96
N SER A 221 -12.98 15.22 1.86
CA SER A 221 -14.39 14.87 2.15
C SER A 221 -15.29 14.81 0.91
N LEU A 222 -14.71 14.69 -0.29
CA LEU A 222 -15.45 14.71 -1.55
C LEU A 222 -16.46 13.54 -1.61
N LEU A 223 -17.71 13.82 -2.00
CA LEU A 223 -18.77 12.83 -2.19
C LEU A 223 -19.13 12.01 -0.93
N GLN A 224 -19.07 12.61 0.27
CA GLN A 224 -19.36 11.90 1.51
C GLN A 224 -20.77 11.28 1.56
N ARG A 225 -21.77 12.00 1.04
CA ARG A 225 -23.17 11.53 1.05
C ARG A 225 -23.37 10.37 0.08
N GLU A 226 -22.77 10.47 -1.10
CA GLU A 226 -22.81 9.45 -2.14
C GLU A 226 -22.08 8.18 -1.68
N LEU A 227 -20.96 8.33 -0.97
CA LEU A 227 -20.22 7.21 -0.38
C LEU A 227 -21.09 6.43 0.62
N ALA A 228 -21.75 7.12 1.56
CA ALA A 228 -22.62 6.47 2.54
C ALA A 228 -23.73 5.67 1.84
N ARG A 229 -24.43 6.28 0.89
CA ARG A 229 -25.48 5.61 0.10
C ARG A 229 -24.95 4.44 -0.73
N TYR A 230 -23.74 4.56 -1.26
CA TYR A 230 -23.09 3.48 -2.01
C TYR A 230 -22.80 2.29 -1.10
N ILE A 231 -22.25 2.52 0.09
CA ILE A 231 -21.94 1.47 1.06
C ILE A 231 -23.22 0.76 1.50
N GLU A 232 -24.28 1.51 1.82
CA GLU A 232 -25.60 0.95 2.14
C GLU A 232 -26.08 -0.05 1.07
N ARG A 233 -25.98 0.32 -0.23
CA ARG A 233 -26.34 -0.59 -1.34
C ARG A 233 -25.38 -1.78 -1.49
N LEU A 234 -24.09 -1.54 -1.35
CA LEU A 234 -23.04 -2.55 -1.53
C LEU A 234 -23.14 -3.67 -0.48
N THR A 235 -23.58 -3.32 0.73
CA THR A 235 -23.68 -4.23 1.87
C THR A 235 -25.12 -4.66 2.19
N ALA A 236 -26.12 -4.20 1.42
CA ALA A 236 -27.52 -4.60 1.57
C ALA A 236 -27.69 -6.10 1.31
N ASN A 237 -28.65 -6.75 1.97
CA ASN A 237 -28.86 -8.20 1.83
C ASN A 237 -29.16 -8.64 0.39
N ASP A 238 -29.87 -7.81 -0.37
CA ASP A 238 -30.21 -7.95 -1.79
C ASP A 238 -29.18 -7.29 -2.74
N GLY A 239 -28.12 -6.68 -2.20
CA GLY A 239 -27.02 -6.08 -2.95
C GLY A 239 -26.03 -7.12 -3.52
N PRO A 240 -25.01 -6.68 -4.28
CA PRO A 240 -24.00 -7.57 -4.86
C PRO A 240 -23.25 -8.36 -3.80
N THR A 241 -22.82 -9.56 -4.16
CA THR A 241 -22.18 -10.55 -3.28
C THR A 241 -20.91 -11.09 -3.91
N GLU A 242 -20.09 -11.77 -3.10
CA GLU A 242 -18.94 -12.52 -3.62
C GLU A 242 -19.35 -13.60 -4.64
N GLU A 243 -20.51 -14.23 -4.46
CA GLU A 243 -21.04 -15.24 -5.40
C GLU A 243 -21.42 -14.65 -6.76
N SER A 244 -22.01 -13.44 -6.77
CA SER A 244 -22.41 -12.76 -8.00
C SER A 244 -21.24 -12.03 -8.68
N HIS A 245 -20.24 -11.61 -7.91
CA HIS A 245 -19.07 -10.84 -8.39
C HIS A 245 -17.77 -11.33 -7.72
N PRO A 246 -17.26 -12.53 -8.08
CA PRO A 246 -16.08 -13.12 -7.44
C PRO A 246 -14.85 -12.21 -7.50
N GLY A 247 -14.22 -11.99 -6.35
CA GLY A 247 -13.07 -11.13 -6.10
C GLY A 247 -13.37 -9.62 -6.15
N LEU A 248 -14.35 -9.20 -6.96
CA LEU A 248 -14.66 -7.80 -7.18
C LEU A 248 -15.48 -7.20 -6.03
N TRP A 249 -16.43 -7.94 -5.46
CA TRP A 249 -17.22 -7.45 -4.32
C TRP A 249 -16.33 -7.23 -3.09
N ALA A 250 -15.48 -8.20 -2.74
CA ALA A 250 -14.52 -8.05 -1.65
C ALA A 250 -13.56 -6.85 -1.88
N SER A 251 -13.08 -6.64 -3.10
CA SER A 251 -12.19 -5.51 -3.43
C SER A 251 -12.90 -4.15 -3.35
N ALA A 252 -14.15 -4.08 -3.82
CA ALA A 252 -14.97 -2.86 -3.75
C ALA A 252 -15.35 -2.51 -2.32
N THR A 253 -15.78 -3.49 -1.52
CA THR A 253 -16.11 -3.30 -0.09
C THR A 253 -14.89 -2.87 0.70
N ASP A 254 -13.73 -3.50 0.51
CA ASP A 254 -12.49 -3.11 1.19
C ASP A 254 -12.11 -1.65 0.86
N THR A 255 -12.18 -1.27 -0.42
CA THR A 255 -11.85 0.10 -0.85
C THR A 255 -12.85 1.13 -0.31
N ALA A 256 -14.15 0.82 -0.31
CA ALA A 256 -15.18 1.70 0.23
C ALA A 256 -15.03 1.89 1.74
N MET A 257 -14.76 0.79 2.47
CA MET A 257 -14.56 0.82 3.91
C MET A 257 -13.26 1.52 4.31
N ALA A 258 -12.18 1.39 3.53
CA ALA A 258 -10.97 2.18 3.72
C ALA A 258 -11.28 3.67 3.70
N LEU A 259 -12.00 4.12 2.67
CA LEU A 259 -12.39 5.52 2.50
C LEU A 259 -13.34 6.00 3.60
N TRP A 260 -14.36 5.21 3.93
CA TRP A 260 -15.34 5.59 4.94
C TRP A 260 -14.72 5.65 6.33
N THR A 261 -13.91 4.66 6.70
CA THR A 261 -13.26 4.60 8.02
C THR A 261 -12.22 5.71 8.18
N ALA A 262 -11.47 6.04 7.12
CA ALA A 262 -10.53 7.16 7.13
C ALA A 262 -11.21 8.51 7.40
N ARG A 263 -12.41 8.72 6.84
CA ARG A 263 -13.17 9.99 6.94
C ARG A 263 -14.10 10.07 8.16
N GLN A 264 -14.73 8.96 8.53
CA GLN A 264 -15.76 8.86 9.57
C GLN A 264 -15.59 7.56 10.39
N PRO A 265 -14.50 7.43 11.17
CA PRO A 265 -14.16 6.18 11.87
C PRO A 265 -15.25 5.72 12.83
N GLU A 266 -15.95 6.66 13.49
CA GLU A 266 -17.05 6.35 14.43
C GLU A 266 -18.26 5.72 13.72
N GLN A 267 -18.69 6.31 12.61
CA GLN A 267 -19.87 5.87 11.88
C GLN A 267 -19.60 4.52 11.21
N ALA A 268 -18.43 4.37 10.59
CA ALA A 268 -18.00 3.11 9.99
C ALA A 268 -17.93 1.99 11.05
N LEU A 269 -17.31 2.26 12.21
CA LEU A 269 -17.23 1.29 13.29
C LEU A 269 -18.61 0.92 13.84
N SER A 270 -19.48 1.90 14.05
CA SER A 270 -20.85 1.65 14.51
C SER A 270 -21.59 0.73 13.54
N ALA A 271 -21.53 1.00 12.24
CA ALA A 271 -22.18 0.16 11.23
C ALA A 271 -21.63 -1.28 11.24
N VAL A 272 -20.31 -1.44 11.32
CA VAL A 272 -19.67 -2.77 11.44
C VAL A 272 -20.15 -3.51 12.68
N THR A 273 -20.20 -2.84 13.84
CA THR A 273 -20.65 -3.48 15.10
C THR A 273 -22.14 -3.80 15.10
N GLN A 274 -22.93 -3.18 14.23
CA GLN A 274 -24.35 -3.46 14.01
C GLN A 274 -24.59 -4.60 12.99
N GLY A 275 -23.52 -5.24 12.49
CA GLY A 275 -23.63 -6.41 11.62
C GLY A 275 -23.63 -6.10 10.12
N LEU A 276 -22.94 -5.04 9.69
CA LEU A 276 -22.74 -4.74 8.27
C LEU A 276 -22.13 -5.93 7.52
N ARG A 277 -22.72 -6.32 6.37
CA ARG A 277 -22.25 -7.45 5.56
C ARG A 277 -20.92 -7.13 4.89
N LEU A 278 -19.81 -7.61 5.46
CA LEU A 278 -18.45 -7.36 4.98
C LEU A 278 -17.58 -8.63 5.07
N PRO A 279 -16.50 -8.71 4.27
CA PRO A 279 -15.45 -9.70 4.49
C PRO A 279 -14.82 -9.57 5.90
N PRO A 280 -14.45 -10.68 6.56
CA PRO A 280 -13.88 -10.65 7.92
C PRO A 280 -12.63 -9.78 8.05
N ASP A 281 -11.73 -9.83 7.06
CA ASP A 281 -10.50 -9.01 7.09
C ASP A 281 -10.81 -7.51 6.96
N THR A 282 -11.83 -7.13 6.20
CA THR A 282 -12.30 -5.74 6.07
C THR A 282 -12.89 -5.24 7.40
N VAL A 283 -13.60 -6.10 8.14
CA VAL A 283 -14.08 -5.80 9.50
C VAL A 283 -12.91 -5.53 10.43
N LEU A 284 -11.90 -6.41 10.44
CA LEU A 284 -10.71 -6.24 11.28
C LEU A 284 -9.92 -4.97 10.92
N ARG A 285 -9.73 -4.65 9.64
CA ARG A 285 -9.10 -3.39 9.21
C ARG A 285 -9.91 -2.16 9.63
N THR A 286 -11.24 -2.24 9.59
CA THR A 286 -12.12 -1.16 10.08
C THR A 286 -11.94 -0.95 11.58
N VAL A 287 -11.92 -2.03 12.37
CA VAL A 287 -11.68 -1.96 13.82
C VAL A 287 -10.27 -1.41 14.10
N ALA A 288 -9.26 -1.89 13.38
CA ALA A 288 -7.87 -1.48 13.54
C ALA A 288 -7.67 0.01 13.23
N LEU A 289 -8.21 0.49 12.10
CA LEU A 289 -8.08 1.89 11.71
C LEU A 289 -8.90 2.80 12.64
N ALA A 290 -10.12 2.41 13.01
CA ALA A 290 -10.94 3.18 13.95
C ALA A 290 -10.29 3.27 15.33
N GLY A 291 -9.74 2.15 15.83
CA GLY A 291 -8.93 2.08 17.05
C GLY A 291 -9.71 2.29 18.35
N ARG A 292 -11.02 2.02 18.39
CA ARG A 292 -11.87 2.32 19.56
C ARG A 292 -12.32 1.06 20.30
N LEU A 293 -12.48 1.19 21.62
CA LEU A 293 -12.90 0.09 22.50
C LEU A 293 -14.15 -0.66 22.03
N GLN A 294 -15.14 0.05 21.48
CA GLN A 294 -16.38 -0.53 20.95
C GLN A 294 -16.11 -1.71 19.99
N GLY A 295 -15.12 -1.59 19.10
CA GLY A 295 -14.71 -2.66 18.21
C GLY A 295 -13.66 -3.59 18.81
N LEU A 296 -12.73 -3.03 19.61
CA LEU A 296 -11.59 -3.79 20.13
C LEU A 296 -12.01 -4.88 21.10
N LEU A 297 -12.92 -4.62 22.05
CA LEU A 297 -13.28 -5.59 23.07
C LEU A 297 -13.91 -6.88 22.49
N PRO A 298 -14.89 -6.81 21.57
CA PRO A 298 -15.39 -8.01 20.88
C PRO A 298 -14.30 -8.73 20.07
N THR A 299 -13.38 -8.00 19.44
CA THR A 299 -12.28 -8.61 18.68
C THR A 299 -11.27 -9.31 19.59
N LEU A 300 -10.91 -8.73 20.73
CA LEU A 300 -10.04 -9.38 21.71
C LEU A 300 -10.68 -10.66 22.25
N ARG A 301 -11.99 -10.64 22.54
CA ARG A 301 -12.75 -11.85 22.88
C ARG A 301 -12.66 -12.91 21.80
N PHE A 302 -12.88 -12.51 20.54
CA PHE A 302 -12.81 -13.43 19.42
C PHE A 302 -11.43 -14.09 19.32
N ILE A 303 -10.35 -13.30 19.39
CA ILE A 303 -8.96 -13.78 19.34
C ILE A 303 -8.67 -14.72 20.52
N GLU A 304 -9.10 -14.36 21.74
CA GLU A 304 -8.90 -15.19 22.94
C GLU A 304 -9.53 -16.58 22.81
N GLN A 305 -10.71 -16.66 22.20
CA GLN A 305 -11.46 -17.90 22.03
C GLN A 305 -10.91 -18.82 20.94
N GLN A 306 -9.97 -18.34 20.11
CA GLN A 306 -9.39 -19.15 19.05
C GLN A 306 -8.36 -20.14 19.58
N ASP A 307 -8.39 -21.37 19.06
CA ASP A 307 -7.33 -22.36 19.25
C ASP A 307 -6.33 -22.45 18.08
N ARG A 308 -5.93 -21.28 17.58
CA ARG A 308 -4.98 -21.16 16.47
C ARG A 308 -4.09 -19.94 16.62
N PRO A 309 -2.96 -19.86 15.88
CA PRO A 309 -2.22 -18.63 15.74
C PRO A 309 -3.10 -17.50 15.18
N VAL A 310 -2.74 -16.27 15.53
CA VAL A 310 -3.42 -15.09 14.98
C VAL A 310 -3.22 -14.99 13.46
N THR A 311 -4.30 -14.64 12.75
CA THR A 311 -4.26 -14.37 11.31
C THR A 311 -3.44 -13.10 11.03
N PRO A 312 -3.00 -12.87 9.78
CA PRO A 312 -2.35 -11.61 9.42
C PRO A 312 -3.18 -10.36 9.77
N ALA A 313 -4.50 -10.37 9.55
CA ALA A 313 -5.38 -9.26 9.89
C ALA A 313 -5.50 -9.03 11.41
N GLU A 314 -5.53 -10.10 12.21
CA GLU A 314 -5.51 -10.01 13.68
C GLU A 314 -4.15 -9.46 14.19
N ARG A 315 -3.04 -9.90 13.58
CA ARG A 315 -1.70 -9.38 13.88
C ARG A 315 -1.60 -7.90 13.57
N ASP A 316 -2.10 -7.49 12.42
CA ASP A 316 -2.12 -6.11 11.97
C ASP A 316 -2.93 -5.22 12.92
N LEU A 317 -4.09 -5.69 13.38
CA LEU A 317 -4.90 -5.00 14.39
C LEU A 317 -4.13 -4.85 15.71
N LEU A 318 -3.56 -5.94 16.24
CA LEU A 318 -2.79 -5.91 17.48
C LEU A 318 -1.57 -4.98 17.35
N ARG A 319 -0.86 -5.04 16.23
CA ARG A 319 0.31 -4.20 15.95
C ARG A 319 -0.08 -2.73 15.82
N LEU A 320 -1.11 -2.41 15.05
CA LEU A 320 -1.53 -1.03 14.81
C LEU A 320 -2.09 -0.39 16.08
N VAL A 321 -2.94 -1.10 16.83
CA VAL A 321 -3.67 -0.52 17.96
C VAL A 321 -2.88 -0.61 19.26
N PHE A 322 -2.30 -1.77 19.58
CA PHE A 322 -1.59 -2.01 20.84
C PHE A 322 -0.06 -1.86 20.71
N GLY A 323 0.46 -1.67 19.51
CA GLY A 323 1.88 -1.44 19.26
C GLY A 323 2.74 -2.71 19.26
N LYS A 324 2.22 -3.88 19.64
CA LYS A 324 2.96 -5.15 19.65
C LYS A 324 2.05 -6.36 19.45
N VAL A 325 2.65 -7.47 19.01
CA VAL A 325 2.00 -8.79 18.93
C VAL A 325 2.76 -9.72 19.87
N PRO A 326 2.12 -10.24 20.94
CA PRO A 326 2.73 -11.21 21.84
C PRO A 326 3.20 -12.45 21.09
N GLY A 327 4.39 -12.96 21.43
CA GLY A 327 4.99 -14.10 20.73
C GLY A 327 4.13 -15.36 20.83
N GLU A 328 3.46 -15.54 21.96
CA GLU A 328 2.56 -16.65 22.28
C GLU A 328 1.41 -16.77 21.28
N LEU A 329 0.94 -15.64 20.73
CA LEU A 329 -0.14 -15.62 19.75
C LEU A 329 0.31 -16.04 18.34
N THR A 330 1.62 -15.98 18.05
CA THR A 330 2.16 -16.23 16.71
C THR A 330 2.59 -17.68 16.46
N HIS A 331 2.69 -18.49 17.51
CA HIS A 331 3.20 -19.86 17.42
C HIS A 331 2.10 -20.90 17.66
N THR A 332 2.11 -21.96 16.85
CA THR A 332 1.22 -23.14 17.00
C THR A 332 1.46 -23.92 18.29
N HIS A 333 2.62 -23.75 18.94
CA HIS A 333 3.01 -24.48 20.15
C HIS A 333 2.59 -23.80 21.47
N GLY A 334 1.96 -22.62 21.41
CA GLY A 334 1.43 -21.97 22.61
C GLY A 334 0.25 -22.74 23.18
N GLN A 335 0.32 -23.15 24.45
CA GLN A 335 -0.84 -23.68 25.17
C GLN A 335 -1.91 -22.58 25.28
N ALA A 336 -3.19 -22.92 25.08
CA ALA A 336 -4.29 -21.95 25.12
C ALA A 336 -4.27 -20.98 26.33
N PRO A 337 -3.96 -21.43 27.58
CA PRO A 337 -3.86 -20.53 28.72
C PRO A 337 -2.76 -19.46 28.59
N ALA A 338 -1.63 -19.79 27.96
CA ALA A 338 -0.53 -18.84 27.76
C ALA A 338 -0.91 -17.76 26.74
N ARG A 339 -1.66 -18.12 25.69
CA ARG A 339 -2.18 -17.16 24.70
C ARG A 339 -3.19 -16.20 25.32
N THR A 340 -4.15 -16.73 26.07
CA THR A 340 -5.13 -15.94 26.83
C THR A 340 -4.44 -14.97 27.78
N ALA A 341 -3.49 -15.47 28.59
CA ALA A 341 -2.75 -14.64 29.53
C ALA A 341 -1.96 -13.53 28.82
N ALA A 342 -1.28 -13.84 27.70
CA ALA A 342 -0.51 -12.87 26.94
C ALA A 342 -1.39 -11.77 26.32
N LEU A 343 -2.55 -12.12 25.76
CA LEU A 343 -3.49 -11.16 25.19
C LEU A 343 -4.08 -10.23 26.26
N ARG A 344 -4.51 -10.78 27.40
CA ARG A 344 -5.05 -10.00 28.52
C ARG A 344 -4.00 -9.09 29.13
N THR A 345 -2.77 -9.59 29.31
CA THR A 345 -1.64 -8.80 29.80
C THR A 345 -1.34 -7.62 28.89
N LEU A 346 -1.26 -7.84 27.57
CA LEU A 346 -1.09 -6.78 26.59
C LEU A 346 -2.16 -5.69 26.72
N ALA A 347 -3.43 -6.09 26.79
CA ALA A 347 -4.55 -5.16 26.86
C ALA A 347 -4.51 -4.36 28.18
N CYS A 348 -4.34 -5.03 29.32
CA CYS A 348 -4.22 -4.39 30.63
C CYS A 348 -3.06 -3.40 30.69
N GLU A 349 -1.88 -3.76 30.16
CA GLU A 349 -0.73 -2.84 30.10
C GLU A 349 -1.07 -1.56 29.33
N VAL A 350 -1.71 -1.69 28.16
CA VAL A 350 -2.11 -0.54 27.35
C VAL A 350 -3.21 0.27 28.03
N PHE A 351 -4.21 -0.38 28.62
CA PHE A 351 -5.31 0.32 29.30
C PHE A 351 -4.81 1.06 30.55
N ALA A 352 -3.96 0.43 31.35
CA ALA A 352 -3.33 1.05 32.52
C ALA A 352 -2.45 2.25 32.13
N ALA A 353 -1.67 2.13 31.04
CA ALA A 353 -0.87 3.22 30.51
C ALA A 353 -1.72 4.44 30.06
N ASN A 354 -3.01 4.24 29.81
CA ASN A 354 -3.95 5.27 29.38
C ASN A 354 -4.99 5.63 30.45
N GLY A 355 -4.68 5.36 31.73
CA GLY A 355 -5.47 5.85 32.86
C GLY A 355 -6.57 4.93 33.35
N CYS A 356 -6.75 3.74 32.76
CA CYS A 356 -7.67 2.71 33.28
C CYS A 356 -7.04 2.02 34.49
N GLN A 357 -7.35 2.49 35.69
CA GLN A 357 -6.76 1.96 36.93
C GLN A 357 -7.40 0.64 37.36
N ALA A 358 -6.66 -0.15 38.14
CA ALA A 358 -7.15 -1.36 38.82
C ALA A 358 -7.70 -2.46 37.90
N LEU A 359 -7.18 -2.56 36.67
CA LEU A 359 -7.52 -3.63 35.72
C LEU A 359 -6.34 -4.61 35.55
N GLU A 360 -6.41 -5.73 36.26
CA GLU A 360 -5.46 -6.84 36.17
C GLU A 360 -5.94 -7.91 35.18
N PRO A 361 -5.03 -8.66 34.51
CA PRO A 361 -5.41 -9.68 33.53
C PRO A 361 -6.35 -10.76 34.06
N GLY A 362 -6.21 -11.11 35.35
CA GLY A 362 -7.06 -12.11 36.01
C GLY A 362 -8.48 -11.62 36.32
N GLN A 363 -8.72 -10.31 36.28
CA GLN A 363 -10.04 -9.71 36.54
C GLN A 363 -10.91 -9.65 35.29
N ILE A 364 -10.32 -9.84 34.10
CA ILE A 364 -11.08 -9.93 32.84
C ILE A 364 -11.76 -11.31 32.81
N GLY A 365 -12.98 -11.40 33.33
CA GLY A 365 -13.80 -12.61 33.19
C GLY A 365 -14.32 -12.77 31.76
N ASP A 366 -14.86 -11.67 31.20
CA ASP A 366 -15.36 -11.54 29.83
C ASP A 366 -15.07 -10.11 29.33
N TRP A 367 -14.59 -9.98 28.09
CA TRP A 367 -14.37 -8.69 27.44
C TRP A 367 -15.66 -7.90 27.20
N THR A 368 -16.81 -8.57 27.24
CA THR A 368 -18.12 -7.91 27.05
C THR A 368 -18.83 -7.54 28.35
N ASP A 369 -18.21 -7.79 29.50
CA ASP A 369 -18.77 -7.43 30.81
C ASP A 369 -19.01 -5.91 30.91
N PRO A 370 -20.23 -5.44 31.23
CA PRO A 370 -20.49 -4.03 31.51
C PRO A 370 -19.57 -3.45 32.59
N ALA A 371 -19.19 -4.23 33.61
CA ALA A 371 -18.27 -3.76 34.66
C ALA A 371 -16.87 -3.45 34.10
N LEU A 372 -16.42 -4.19 33.09
CA LEU A 372 -15.16 -3.89 32.40
C LEU A 372 -15.26 -2.55 31.66
N LYS A 373 -16.41 -2.23 31.05
CA LYS A 373 -16.60 -0.94 30.37
C LYS A 373 -16.51 0.24 31.33
N GLU A 374 -17.06 0.09 32.53
CA GLU A 374 -16.93 1.11 33.58
C GLU A 374 -15.47 1.33 33.99
N LEU A 375 -14.64 0.28 34.06
CA LEU A 375 -13.20 0.44 34.32
C LEU A 375 -12.43 1.08 33.15
N LEU A 376 -12.97 0.97 31.94
CA LEU A 376 -12.37 1.49 30.71
C LEU A 376 -12.92 2.86 30.28
N TRP A 377 -13.72 3.52 31.14
CA TRP A 377 -14.27 4.85 30.89
C TRP A 377 -13.26 5.92 30.40
N PRO A 378 -11.96 5.93 30.83
CA PRO A 378 -11.01 6.94 30.38
C PRO A 378 -10.70 6.85 28.88
N LEU A 379 -10.97 5.70 28.28
CA LEU A 379 -10.75 5.42 26.87
C LEU A 379 -12.02 5.54 26.02
N ASP A 380 -13.15 5.94 26.61
CA ASP A 380 -14.39 6.10 25.86
C ASP A 380 -14.23 7.21 24.80
N GLY A 381 -14.66 6.92 23.58
CA GLY A 381 -14.47 7.79 22.42
C GLY A 381 -13.01 7.99 21.95
N ILE A 382 -12.00 7.45 22.66
CA ILE A 382 -10.59 7.60 22.31
C ILE A 382 -10.21 6.60 21.21
N ARG A 383 -9.51 7.09 20.18
CA ARG A 383 -8.86 6.26 19.17
C ARG A 383 -7.46 5.91 19.66
N LEU A 384 -7.13 4.64 19.70
CA LEU A 384 -5.80 4.14 20.06
C LEU A 384 -4.97 3.85 18.81
N ARG A 385 -3.68 4.16 18.91
CA ARG A 385 -2.64 3.86 17.92
C ARG A 385 -1.34 3.55 18.68
N ALA A 386 -0.74 2.41 18.40
CA ALA A 386 0.49 1.94 19.05
C ALA A 386 0.46 2.00 20.60
N GLY A 387 -0.69 1.70 21.20
CA GLY A 387 -0.91 1.67 22.65
C GLY A 387 -1.14 3.04 23.29
N ARG A 388 -1.35 4.10 22.49
CA ARG A 388 -1.55 5.48 22.97
C ARG A 388 -2.74 6.14 22.26
N PRO A 389 -3.36 7.18 22.84
CA PRO A 389 -4.31 8.03 22.15
C PRO A 389 -3.70 8.57 20.86
N LEU A 390 -4.45 8.45 19.77
CA LEU A 390 -4.03 8.93 18.47
C LEU A 390 -3.88 10.46 18.52
N HIS A 391 -2.69 10.94 18.19
CA HIS A 391 -2.39 12.36 18.08
C HIS A 391 -3.08 12.99 16.86
N THR A 392 -3.15 14.32 16.80
CA THR A 392 -3.65 15.05 15.63
C THR A 392 -2.83 14.73 14.37
N VAL A 393 -1.51 14.65 14.53
CA VAL A 393 -0.59 14.12 13.51
C VAL A 393 -0.63 12.61 13.49
N LEU A 394 -0.93 12.07 12.32
CA LEU A 394 -0.96 10.63 12.11
C LEU A 394 0.46 10.07 12.09
N PRO A 395 0.81 9.14 13.00
CA PRO A 395 2.04 8.40 12.86
C PRO A 395 1.86 7.42 11.68
N LEU A 396 2.76 7.52 10.69
CA LEU A 396 2.73 6.67 9.49
C LEU A 396 3.78 5.57 9.51
N GLU A 397 4.76 5.63 10.42
CA GLU A 397 5.79 4.60 10.59
C GLU A 397 5.19 3.21 10.90
N GLU A 398 3.96 3.16 11.43
CA GLU A 398 3.20 1.93 11.64
C GLU A 398 2.98 1.16 10.32
N ALA A 399 2.95 1.85 9.18
CA ALA A 399 2.91 1.24 7.86
C ALA A 399 4.06 0.24 7.60
N PHE A 400 5.16 0.36 8.34
CA PHE A 400 6.32 -0.52 8.19
C PHE A 400 6.09 -1.92 8.75
N ASP A 401 5.20 -2.03 9.72
CA ASP A 401 5.02 -3.21 10.56
C ASP A 401 3.68 -3.93 10.35
N VAL A 402 2.81 -3.38 9.48
CA VAL A 402 1.53 -3.98 9.10
C VAL A 402 1.57 -4.55 7.67
N GLY A 403 0.62 -5.44 7.37
CA GLY A 403 0.37 -6.00 6.05
C GLY A 403 0.06 -4.97 4.97
N HIS A 404 0.10 -5.40 3.71
CA HIS A 404 -0.10 -4.52 2.56
C HIS A 404 -1.52 -3.95 2.51
N GLY A 405 -2.53 -4.72 2.93
CA GLY A 405 -3.92 -4.29 2.97
C GLY A 405 -4.12 -3.15 3.97
N LEU A 406 -3.65 -3.31 5.21
CA LEU A 406 -3.76 -2.24 6.22
C LEU A 406 -2.84 -1.05 5.89
N ARG A 407 -1.65 -1.29 5.30
CA ARG A 407 -0.77 -0.22 4.82
C ARG A 407 -1.46 0.69 3.79
N ARG A 408 -2.20 0.11 2.85
CA ARG A 408 -3.03 0.88 1.91
C ARG A 408 -4.02 1.77 2.65
N TRP A 409 -4.69 1.25 3.68
CA TRP A 409 -5.66 2.02 4.47
C TRP A 409 -5.01 3.18 5.23
N LEU A 410 -3.77 3.01 5.73
CA LEU A 410 -3.01 4.09 6.36
C LEU A 410 -2.69 5.23 5.38
N TYR A 411 -2.36 4.91 4.13
CA TYR A 411 -2.16 5.92 3.09
C TYR A 411 -3.47 6.65 2.73
N VAL A 412 -4.59 5.95 2.75
CA VAL A 412 -5.93 6.56 2.60
C VAL A 412 -6.27 7.45 3.81
N GLU A 413 -5.95 7.02 5.03
CA GLU A 413 -6.12 7.83 6.25
C GLU A 413 -5.32 9.13 6.16
N HIS A 414 -4.06 9.03 5.72
CA HIS A 414 -3.22 10.21 5.46
C HIS A 414 -3.86 11.16 4.46
N ALA A 415 -4.29 10.65 3.29
CA ALA A 415 -4.90 11.49 2.26
C ALA A 415 -6.22 12.13 2.72
N ALA A 416 -7.04 11.39 3.45
CA ALA A 416 -8.28 11.90 4.02
C ALA A 416 -8.03 13.03 5.05
N ARG A 417 -7.00 12.89 5.89
CA ARG A 417 -6.68 13.87 6.94
C ARG A 417 -5.96 15.11 6.44
N THR A 418 -5.02 14.95 5.52
CA THR A 418 -4.18 16.06 5.03
C THR A 418 -4.73 16.73 3.78
N GLY A 419 -5.63 16.05 3.05
CA GLY A 419 -6.07 16.48 1.72
C GLY A 419 -4.98 16.35 0.65
N ARG A 420 -3.85 15.70 0.96
CA ARG A 420 -2.72 15.49 0.05
C ARG A 420 -2.61 13.99 -0.28
N PRO A 421 -2.42 13.62 -1.56
CA PRO A 421 -2.24 12.21 -1.91
C PRO A 421 -0.93 11.67 -1.31
N PHE A 422 -0.94 10.43 -0.86
CA PHE A 422 0.31 9.75 -0.53
C PHE A 422 1.08 9.47 -1.84
N PRO A 423 2.39 9.78 -1.92
CA PRO A 423 3.11 9.84 -3.19
C PRO A 423 3.44 8.46 -3.80
N LEU A 424 3.06 7.36 -3.15
CA LEU A 424 3.42 6.00 -3.54
C LEU A 424 2.25 5.03 -3.38
N SER A 425 2.26 3.94 -4.15
CA SER A 425 1.38 2.80 -3.97
C SER A 425 1.88 1.88 -2.85
N HIS A 426 0.95 1.19 -2.17
CA HIS A 426 1.26 0.10 -1.24
C HIS A 426 2.04 -1.07 -1.85
N GLU A 427 2.04 -1.19 -3.18
CA GLU A 427 2.77 -2.20 -3.96
C GLU A 427 4.17 -1.74 -4.38
N ASP A 428 4.57 -0.50 -4.07
CA ASP A 428 5.87 0.03 -4.50
C ASP A 428 7.06 -0.66 -3.84
N HIS A 429 8.28 -0.41 -4.33
CA HIS A 429 9.50 -0.87 -3.66
C HIS A 429 9.52 -0.44 -2.20
N ALA A 430 9.81 -1.39 -1.31
CA ALA A 430 9.74 -1.19 0.12
C ALA A 430 10.63 -0.04 0.59
N ARG A 431 11.84 0.09 0.01
CA ARG A 431 12.75 1.21 0.31
C ARG A 431 12.13 2.57 -0.06
N ARG A 432 11.49 2.68 -1.24
CA ARG A 432 10.84 3.93 -1.67
C ARG A 432 9.69 4.29 -0.72
N GLN A 433 8.86 3.30 -0.39
CA GLN A 433 7.78 3.48 0.59
C GLN A 433 8.31 3.93 1.95
N MET A 434 9.37 3.31 2.46
CA MET A 434 10.00 3.72 3.72
C MET A 434 10.49 5.16 3.68
N THR A 435 11.25 5.54 2.64
CA THR A 435 11.75 6.91 2.47
C THR A 435 10.61 7.93 2.36
N ALA A 436 9.51 7.61 1.67
CA ALA A 436 8.36 8.50 1.58
C ALA A 436 7.67 8.70 2.93
N VAL A 437 7.46 7.63 3.69
CA VAL A 437 6.91 7.72 5.06
C VAL A 437 7.81 8.57 5.94
N GLU A 438 9.11 8.30 5.98
CA GLU A 438 10.09 9.06 6.76
C GLU A 438 10.08 10.56 6.37
N THR A 439 9.99 10.85 5.08
CA THR A 439 9.95 12.23 4.57
C THR A 439 8.67 12.95 4.99
N ILE A 440 7.51 12.29 4.87
CA ILE A 440 6.22 12.87 5.25
C ILE A 440 6.14 13.10 6.76
N GLN A 441 6.65 12.15 7.55
CA GLN A 441 6.70 12.27 9.00
C GLN A 441 7.58 13.46 9.42
N LEU A 442 8.74 13.64 8.77
CA LEU A 442 9.62 14.79 8.97
C LEU A 442 8.93 16.11 8.61
N ILE A 443 8.29 16.19 7.43
CA ILE A 443 7.55 17.39 7.00
C ILE A 443 6.45 17.72 8.01
N SER A 444 5.67 16.72 8.44
CA SER A 444 4.58 16.93 9.40
C SER A 444 5.11 17.46 10.74
N SER A 445 6.25 16.96 11.22
CA SER A 445 6.85 17.47 12.46
C SER A 445 7.30 18.93 12.36
N LEU A 446 7.80 19.35 11.19
CA LEU A 446 8.22 20.73 10.94
C LEU A 446 7.01 21.68 10.81
N GLU A 447 5.91 21.22 10.21
CA GLU A 447 4.67 22.01 10.09
C GLU A 447 4.05 22.26 11.48
N ASP A 448 4.06 21.26 12.38
CA ASP A 448 3.56 21.39 13.76
C ASP A 448 4.38 22.40 14.59
N ASP A 449 5.72 22.29 14.58
CA ASP A 449 6.60 23.19 15.33
C ASP A 449 6.48 24.67 14.89
N GLY A 450 6.15 24.89 13.61
CA GLY A 450 5.91 26.22 13.05
C GLY A 450 4.58 26.86 13.43
N THR A 451 3.61 26.08 13.92
CA THR A 451 2.30 26.59 14.40
C THR A 451 2.25 26.84 15.90
N ALA A 452 3.29 26.44 16.63
CA ALA A 452 3.43 26.65 18.08
C ALA A 452 4.17 27.96 18.46
N GLN A 453 4.51 28.80 17.48
CA GLN A 453 5.05 30.16 17.64
C GLN A 453 4.00 31.20 17.29
#